data_AF-A0A944HPH5-F1
#
_entry.id   AF-A0A944HPH5-F1
#
_cell.length_a   1.000
_cell.length_b   1.000
_cell.length_c   1.000
_cell.angle_alpha   90.00
_cell.angle_beta   90.00
_cell.angle_gamma   90.00
#
_symmetry.space_group_name_H-M   'P 1'
#
loop_
_entity.id
_entity.type
_entity.pdbx_description
1 polymer ?
#
loop_
_entity_poly.entity_id
_entity_poly.type
_entity_poly.pdbx_seq_one_letter_code
_entity_poly.pdbx_strand_id
1 'polypeptide(L)'
;MQFAPPMISHGNAHPNFVVLFMIPPIIDRALRLCEGRAPRRDAVLLGLFLAYQVFLGEEPLLLAVTGLALYAFGHAVADPDAARAAARPLLRGLAIAALVAVPLTIGPLAWQFLGPQSYRSVLHGQVGNHPMALLEFATRSLAGDADIAASLSVNRTEENAFFGWPLAVLAVILVVRMRCRPQVRALGFTALAAAVLSLGQNIPLPGTDRTLPGPWARWARNWAAPGSASSRRWRVQAGQNVPDRGRSKSSAHTGC
;
A
#
# COMPACT_ATOMS: atom_id res chain seq x y z
N MET A 1 2.02 -3.75 -12.81
CA MET A 1 1.31 -4.16 -11.57
C MET A 1 0.25 -5.24 -11.86
N GLN A 2 -0.63 -5.12 -12.85
CA GLN A 2 -1.77 -6.04 -13.08
C GLN A 2 -1.50 -7.55 -13.11
N PHE A 3 -0.32 -8.01 -13.51
CA PHE A 3 0.03 -9.44 -13.59
C PHE A 3 1.01 -9.89 -12.50
N ALA A 4 1.25 -9.06 -11.47
CA ALA A 4 2.12 -9.46 -10.37
C ALA A 4 1.42 -10.57 -9.54
N PRO A 5 2.13 -11.64 -9.13
CA PRO A 5 1.59 -12.70 -8.26
C PRO A 5 0.76 -12.20 -7.06
N PRO A 6 1.17 -11.13 -6.33
CA PRO A 6 0.36 -10.63 -5.21
C PRO A 6 -1.00 -10.09 -5.63
N MET A 7 -1.15 -9.53 -6.84
CA MET A 7 -2.44 -9.03 -7.32
C MET A 7 -3.45 -10.15 -7.60
N ILE A 8 -2.99 -11.32 -8.05
CA ILE A 8 -3.84 -12.48 -8.30
C ILE A 8 -4.32 -13.07 -6.96
N SER A 9 -3.47 -13.09 -5.93
CA SER A 9 -3.87 -13.53 -4.58
C SER A 9 -4.81 -12.52 -3.90
N HIS A 10 -4.57 -11.22 -4.05
CA HIS A 10 -5.39 -10.16 -3.45
C HIS A 10 -6.77 -9.98 -4.10
N GLY A 11 -6.86 -10.17 -5.43
CA GLY A 11 -8.08 -9.95 -6.20
C GLY A 11 -9.26 -10.85 -5.80
N ASN A 12 -9.00 -11.98 -5.15
CA ASN A 12 -10.05 -12.89 -4.66
C ASN A 12 -10.84 -12.36 -3.44
N ALA A 13 -10.30 -11.38 -2.71
CA ALA A 13 -10.93 -10.85 -1.49
C ALA A 13 -11.40 -9.38 -1.61
N HIS A 14 -11.01 -8.68 -2.67
CA HIS A 14 -11.28 -7.25 -2.86
C HIS A 14 -11.67 -6.95 -4.32
N PRO A 15 -12.97 -6.76 -4.64
CA PRO A 15 -13.42 -6.46 -6.01
C PRO A 15 -12.82 -5.16 -6.56
N ASN A 16 -12.33 -4.26 -5.69
CA ASN A 16 -11.57 -3.05 -6.04
C ASN A 16 -10.28 -3.32 -6.84
N PHE A 17 -9.79 -4.55 -6.93
CA PHE A 17 -8.61 -4.88 -7.76
C PHE A 17 -8.99 -5.31 -9.19
N VAL A 18 -10.25 -5.69 -9.44
CA VAL A 18 -10.75 -5.99 -10.81
C VAL A 18 -10.75 -4.71 -11.66
N VAL A 19 -10.95 -3.56 -11.03
CA VAL A 19 -11.02 -2.24 -11.67
C VAL A 19 -9.67 -1.65 -12.06
N LEU A 20 -8.56 -2.36 -11.82
CA LEU A 20 -7.22 -1.92 -12.23
C LEU A 20 -7.07 -1.81 -13.75
N PHE A 21 -7.96 -2.40 -14.54
CA PHE A 21 -7.95 -2.32 -16.02
C PHE A 21 -7.95 -0.87 -16.55
N MET A 22 -8.46 0.09 -15.78
CA MET A 22 -8.50 1.50 -16.18
C MET A 22 -7.18 2.24 -15.92
N ILE A 23 -6.24 1.65 -15.17
CA ILE A 23 -4.93 2.28 -14.90
C ILE A 23 -4.04 2.40 -16.16
N PRO A 24 -3.87 1.35 -17.01
CA PRO A 24 -3.12 1.47 -18.27
C PRO A 24 -3.61 2.58 -19.22
N PRO A 25 -4.92 2.72 -19.51
CA PRO A 25 -5.38 3.83 -20.35
C PRO A 25 -5.19 5.20 -19.70
N ILE A 26 -5.29 5.33 -18.38
CA ILE A 26 -4.94 6.57 -17.66
C ILE A 26 -3.46 6.93 -17.89
N ILE A 27 -2.55 5.95 -17.73
CA ILE A 27 -1.11 6.17 -17.95
C ILE A 27 -0.83 6.51 -19.42
N ASP A 28 -1.42 5.81 -20.39
CA ASP A 28 -1.28 6.12 -21.82
C ASP A 28 -1.72 7.55 -22.13
N ARG A 29 -2.87 8.00 -21.60
CA ARG A 29 -3.32 9.39 -21.80
C ARG A 29 -2.36 10.39 -21.14
N ALA A 30 -1.86 10.11 -19.94
CA ALA A 30 -0.90 10.98 -19.27
C ALA A 30 0.41 11.11 -20.07
N LEU A 31 0.92 10.03 -20.66
CA LEU A 31 2.09 10.06 -21.54
C LEU A 31 1.84 10.85 -22.82
N ARG A 32 0.66 10.71 -23.43
CA ARG A 32 0.27 11.49 -24.62
C ARG A 32 0.19 12.99 -24.36
N LEU A 33 -0.19 13.40 -23.13
CA LEU A 33 -0.14 14.81 -22.74
C LEU A 33 1.28 15.37 -22.77
N CYS A 34 2.29 14.57 -22.41
CA CYS A 34 3.69 14.96 -22.49
C CYS A 34 4.15 15.18 -23.96
N GLU A 35 3.57 14.44 -24.92
CA GLU A 35 3.90 14.58 -26.35
C GLU A 35 3.25 15.82 -27.00
N GLY A 36 2.19 16.37 -26.41
CA GLY A 36 1.57 17.63 -26.87
C GLY A 36 0.84 17.57 -28.22
N ARG A 37 0.61 16.38 -28.79
CA ARG A 37 -0.01 16.21 -30.13
C ARG A 37 -1.49 16.59 -30.19
N ALA A 38 -2.30 16.15 -29.22
CA ALA A 38 -3.74 16.43 -29.15
C ALA A 38 -4.19 16.76 -27.71
N PRO A 39 -3.61 17.80 -27.09
CA PRO A 39 -3.62 17.99 -25.63
C PRO A 39 -5.02 18.18 -25.04
N ARG A 40 -5.95 18.79 -25.78
CA ARG A 40 -7.34 18.98 -25.30
C ARG A 40 -8.12 17.67 -25.24
N ARG A 41 -8.11 16.90 -26.34
CA ARG A 41 -8.84 15.63 -26.42
C ARG A 41 -8.29 14.63 -25.40
N ASP A 42 -6.98 14.49 -25.34
CA ASP A 42 -6.35 13.54 -24.41
C ASP A 42 -6.53 13.96 -22.95
N ALA A 43 -6.57 15.27 -22.66
CA ALA A 43 -6.89 15.76 -21.32
C ALA A 43 -8.35 15.53 -20.92
N VAL A 44 -9.30 15.74 -21.83
CA VAL A 44 -10.72 15.47 -21.55
C VAL A 44 -10.94 13.98 -21.31
N LEU A 45 -10.36 13.12 -22.17
CA LEU A 45 -10.42 11.67 -21.97
C LEU A 45 -9.76 11.24 -20.65
N LEU A 46 -8.61 11.82 -20.31
CA LEU A 46 -7.97 11.58 -19.02
C LEU A 46 -8.89 11.98 -17.87
N GLY A 47 -9.53 13.15 -17.92
CA GLY A 47 -10.48 13.59 -16.90
C GLY A 47 -11.67 12.65 -16.74
N LEU A 48 -12.22 12.14 -17.85
CA LEU A 48 -13.30 11.15 -17.83
C LEU A 48 -12.84 9.81 -17.25
N PHE A 49 -11.64 9.33 -17.61
CA PHE A 49 -11.09 8.09 -17.06
C PHE A 49 -10.80 8.21 -15.56
N LEU A 50 -10.30 9.37 -15.11
CA LEU A 50 -10.11 9.66 -13.69
C LEU A 50 -11.44 9.69 -12.94
N ALA A 51 -12.45 10.37 -13.46
CA ALA A 51 -13.79 10.40 -12.86
C ALA A 51 -14.38 8.99 -12.76
N TYR A 52 -14.31 8.22 -13.84
CA TYR A 52 -14.76 6.83 -13.86
C TYR A 52 -13.99 5.97 -12.84
N GLN A 53 -12.67 6.11 -12.76
CA GLN A 53 -11.86 5.40 -11.78
C GLN A 53 -12.24 5.77 -10.34
N VAL A 54 -12.60 7.02 -10.04
CA VAL A 54 -13.09 7.42 -8.71
C VAL A 54 -14.35 6.64 -8.34
N PHE A 55 -15.30 6.48 -9.26
CA PHE A 55 -16.50 5.67 -9.02
C PHE A 55 -16.22 4.18 -8.86
N LEU A 56 -15.15 3.68 -9.49
CA LEU A 56 -14.73 2.29 -9.37
C LEU A 56 -13.95 2.01 -8.07
N GLY A 57 -13.17 2.98 -7.60
CA GLY A 57 -12.37 2.86 -6.40
C GLY A 57 -11.25 3.90 -6.34
N GLU A 58 -11.23 4.68 -5.25
CA GLU A 58 -10.23 5.72 -5.00
C GLU A 58 -8.86 5.16 -4.60
N GLU A 59 -8.82 4.02 -3.91
CA GLU A 59 -7.58 3.43 -3.44
C GLU A 59 -6.63 3.02 -4.60
N PRO A 60 -7.07 2.28 -5.63
CA PRO A 60 -6.24 2.01 -6.80
C PRO A 60 -5.78 3.29 -7.52
N LEU A 61 -6.63 4.31 -7.56
CA LEU A 61 -6.28 5.60 -8.16
C LEU A 61 -5.18 6.29 -7.37
N LEU A 62 -5.30 6.33 -6.05
CA LEU A 62 -4.31 6.93 -5.17
C LEU A 62 -2.96 6.23 -5.29
N LEU A 63 -2.95 4.90 -5.31
CA LEU A 63 -1.73 4.11 -5.52
C LEU A 63 -1.10 4.39 -6.90
N ALA A 64 -1.92 4.45 -7.96
CA ALA A 64 -1.44 4.74 -9.31
C ALA A 64 -0.86 6.16 -9.42
N VAL A 65 -1.56 7.16 -8.89
CA VAL A 65 -1.10 8.57 -8.88
C VAL A 65 0.19 8.71 -8.06
N THR A 66 0.27 8.05 -6.91
CA THR A 66 1.48 8.06 -6.06
C THR A 66 2.67 7.41 -6.79
N GLY A 67 2.45 6.26 -7.42
CA GLY A 67 3.48 5.59 -8.23
C GLY A 67 3.96 6.45 -9.40
N LEU A 68 3.01 7.10 -10.10
CA LEU A 68 3.32 8.00 -11.21
C LEU A 68 4.06 9.25 -10.74
N ALA A 69 3.72 9.80 -9.57
CA ALA A 69 4.42 10.93 -8.97
C ALA A 69 5.86 10.58 -8.57
N LEU A 70 6.07 9.43 -7.93
CA LEU A 70 7.41 8.93 -7.61
C LEU A 70 8.24 8.71 -8.88
N TYR A 71 7.63 8.15 -9.93
CA TYR A 71 8.28 7.97 -11.22
C TYR A 71 8.64 9.32 -11.86
N ALA A 72 7.70 10.27 -11.91
CA ALA A 72 7.94 11.60 -12.46
C ALA A 72 9.06 12.33 -11.71
N PHE A 73 9.11 12.21 -10.39
CA PHE A 73 10.20 12.75 -9.56
C PHE A 73 11.54 12.08 -9.88
N GLY A 74 11.59 10.75 -9.86
CA GLY A 74 12.81 10.00 -10.19
C GLY A 74 13.32 10.29 -11.60
N HIS A 75 12.40 10.45 -12.56
CA HIS A 75 12.72 10.83 -13.94
C HIS A 75 13.22 12.28 -14.02
N ALA A 76 12.62 13.22 -13.29
CA ALA A 76 13.07 14.60 -13.26
C ALA A 76 14.47 14.76 -12.65
N VAL A 77 14.86 13.89 -11.72
CA VAL A 77 16.22 13.84 -11.19
C VAL A 77 17.19 13.16 -12.16
N ALA A 78 16.74 12.13 -12.89
CA ALA A 78 17.58 11.38 -13.82
C ALA A 78 17.82 12.10 -15.15
N ASP A 79 16.82 12.84 -15.64
CA ASP A 79 16.83 13.63 -16.87
C ASP A 79 15.99 14.93 -16.68
N PRO A 80 16.60 15.98 -16.12
CA PRO A 80 15.91 17.24 -15.82
C PRO A 80 15.41 17.98 -17.05
N ASP A 81 16.10 17.87 -18.17
CA ASP A 81 15.78 18.62 -19.39
C ASP A 81 14.57 18.03 -20.09
N ALA A 82 14.51 16.70 -20.22
CA ALA A 82 13.31 16.02 -20.72
C ALA A 82 12.10 16.27 -19.80
N ALA A 83 12.31 16.24 -18.48
CA ALA A 83 11.23 16.51 -17.52
C ALA A 83 10.71 17.95 -17.62
N ARG A 84 11.60 18.94 -17.79
CA ARG A 84 11.20 20.34 -17.96
C ARG A 84 10.45 20.56 -19.26
N ALA A 85 10.85 19.90 -20.34
CA ALA A 85 10.13 19.93 -21.62
C ALA A 85 8.72 19.36 -21.50
N ALA A 86 8.55 18.25 -20.77
CA ALA A 86 7.26 17.59 -20.57
C ALA A 86 6.35 18.29 -19.53
N ALA A 87 6.91 19.06 -18.59
CA ALA A 87 6.17 19.63 -17.47
C ALA A 87 5.04 20.57 -17.90
N ARG A 88 5.29 21.49 -18.84
CA ARG A 88 4.28 22.48 -19.25
C ARG A 88 3.10 21.85 -20.00
N PRO A 89 3.29 20.98 -21.00
CA PRO A 89 2.19 20.23 -21.62
C PRO A 89 1.42 19.36 -20.61
N LEU A 90 2.14 18.66 -19.73
CA LEU A 90 1.54 17.78 -18.73
C LEU A 90 0.67 18.57 -17.74
N LEU A 91 1.19 19.64 -17.12
CA LEU A 91 0.45 20.43 -16.13
C LEU A 91 -0.80 21.08 -16.74
N ARG A 92 -0.71 21.56 -17.99
CA ARG A 92 -1.88 22.08 -18.71
C ARG A 92 -2.93 21.01 -18.97
N GLY A 93 -2.49 19.83 -19.41
CA GLY A 93 -3.39 18.70 -19.62
C GLY A 93 -4.04 18.22 -18.33
N LEU A 94 -3.28 18.13 -17.24
CA LEU A 94 -3.79 17.79 -15.91
C LEU A 94 -4.79 18.82 -15.39
N ALA A 95 -4.56 20.12 -15.62
CA ALA A 95 -5.51 21.16 -15.25
C ALA A 95 -6.85 20.99 -15.99
N ILE A 96 -6.81 20.70 -17.29
CA ILE A 96 -8.02 20.42 -18.08
C ILE A 96 -8.69 19.13 -17.60
N ALA A 97 -7.92 18.07 -17.35
CA ALA A 97 -8.46 16.81 -16.83
C ALA A 97 -9.15 17.01 -15.47
N ALA A 98 -8.57 17.84 -14.58
CA ALA A 98 -9.17 18.20 -13.30
C ALA A 98 -10.47 18.99 -13.48
N LEU A 99 -10.53 19.93 -14.43
CA LEU A 99 -11.76 20.67 -14.75
C LEU A 99 -12.89 19.76 -15.25
N VAL A 100 -12.58 18.59 -15.81
CA VAL A 100 -13.58 17.59 -16.20
C VAL A 100 -13.91 16.64 -15.05
N ALA A 101 -12.90 16.14 -14.34
CA ALA A 101 -13.09 15.13 -13.31
C ALA A 101 -13.77 15.69 -12.05
N VAL A 102 -13.34 16.87 -11.59
CA VAL A 102 -13.81 17.45 -10.31
C VAL A 102 -15.31 17.70 -10.34
N PRO A 103 -15.93 18.35 -11.34
CA PRO A 103 -17.38 18.56 -11.34
C PRO A 103 -18.19 17.26 -11.30
N LEU A 104 -17.66 16.19 -11.91
CA LEU A 104 -18.31 14.87 -11.94
C LEU A 104 -18.21 14.13 -10.59
N THR A 105 -17.12 14.33 -9.84
CA THR A 105 -16.84 13.57 -8.61
C THR A 105 -17.03 14.38 -7.33
N ILE A 106 -17.11 15.71 -7.38
CA ILE A 106 -17.16 16.57 -6.19
C ILE A 106 -18.39 16.27 -5.32
N GLY A 107 -19.55 16.04 -5.92
CA GLY A 107 -20.78 15.69 -5.20
C GLY A 107 -20.65 14.39 -4.39
N PRO A 108 -20.33 13.24 -5.02
CA PRO A 108 -20.17 11.98 -4.30
C PRO A 108 -19.01 12.03 -3.29
N LEU A 109 -17.87 12.66 -3.63
CA LEU A 109 -16.75 12.81 -2.70
C LEU A 109 -17.12 13.69 -1.49
N ALA A 110 -17.82 14.80 -1.71
CA ALA A 110 -18.28 15.65 -0.61
C ALA A 110 -19.22 14.88 0.32
N TRP A 111 -20.14 14.07 -0.23
CA TRP A 111 -21.01 13.23 0.57
C TRP A 111 -20.24 12.12 1.31
N GLN A 112 -19.25 11.50 0.69
CA GLN A 112 -18.43 10.46 1.30
C GLN A 112 -17.61 10.97 2.49
N PHE A 113 -16.96 12.14 2.35
CA PHE A 113 -16.07 12.68 3.38
C PHE A 113 -16.77 13.59 4.38
N LEU A 114 -17.85 14.27 4.01
CA LEU A 114 -18.58 15.22 4.88
C LEU A 114 -20.00 14.78 5.20
N GLY A 115 -20.47 13.66 4.68
CA GLY A 115 -21.82 13.16 4.94
C GLY A 115 -22.04 12.77 6.41
N PRO A 116 -23.30 12.63 6.84
CA PRO A 116 -23.67 12.32 8.23
C PRO A 116 -23.07 11.01 8.76
N GLN A 117 -22.70 10.09 7.86
CA GLN A 117 -22.09 8.79 8.16
C GLN A 117 -20.59 8.72 7.79
N SER A 118 -19.92 9.87 7.62
CA SER A 118 -18.49 9.91 7.35
C SER A 118 -17.68 9.39 8.54
N TYR A 119 -16.76 8.46 8.28
CA TYR A 119 -15.82 7.98 9.29
C TYR A 119 -14.76 9.06 9.56
N ARG A 120 -14.75 9.61 10.77
CA ARG A 120 -13.74 10.61 11.20
C ARG A 120 -12.44 9.99 11.69
N SER A 121 -12.48 8.71 12.06
CA SER A 121 -11.30 7.94 12.43
C SER A 121 -11.62 6.46 12.33
N VAL A 122 -10.75 5.70 11.68
CA VAL A 122 -10.69 4.24 11.80
C VAL A 122 -9.47 3.93 12.64
N LEU A 123 -9.67 3.19 13.72
CA LEU A 123 -8.60 2.74 14.61
C LEU A 123 -7.77 1.69 13.88
N HIS A 124 -6.77 2.14 13.12
CA HIS A 124 -5.84 1.24 12.47
C HIS A 124 -4.80 0.77 13.50
N GLY A 125 -4.58 -0.54 13.57
CA GLY A 125 -3.50 -1.14 14.36
C GLY A 125 -2.12 -0.78 13.79
N GLN A 126 -1.09 -1.54 14.14
CA GLN A 126 0.21 -1.42 13.47
C GLN A 126 0.04 -1.69 11.97
N VAL A 127 0.17 -0.66 11.14
CA VAL A 127 0.02 -0.77 9.68
C VAL A 127 1.41 -0.74 9.03
N GLY A 128 1.77 -1.81 8.32
CA GLY A 128 3.05 -1.94 7.61
C GLY A 128 3.37 -3.38 7.21
N ASN A 129 4.00 -3.55 6.05
CA ASN A 129 4.44 -4.86 5.58
C ASN A 129 5.76 -5.29 6.25
N HIS A 130 5.86 -6.57 6.61
CA HIS A 130 7.12 -7.14 7.06
C HIS A 130 8.15 -7.10 5.91
N PRO A 131 9.40 -6.67 6.15
CA PRO A 131 10.41 -6.58 5.10
C PRO A 131 10.72 -7.93 4.45
N MET A 132 10.59 -9.04 5.20
CA MET A 132 10.76 -10.39 4.66
C MET A 132 9.64 -10.79 3.70
N ALA A 133 8.43 -10.23 3.83
CA ALA A 133 7.33 -10.51 2.89
C ALA A 133 7.70 -10.14 1.45
N LEU A 134 8.55 -9.12 1.24
CA LEU A 134 9.02 -8.71 -0.09
C LEU A 134 9.84 -9.79 -0.83
N LEU A 135 10.47 -10.69 -0.08
CA LEU A 135 11.34 -11.75 -0.61
C LEU A 135 10.66 -13.12 -0.61
N GLU A 136 9.60 -13.27 0.18
CA GLU A 136 8.84 -14.52 0.31
C GLU A 136 7.69 -14.62 -0.69
N PHE A 137 7.11 -15.81 -0.76
CA PHE A 137 6.02 -16.14 -1.67
C PHE A 137 4.64 -16.07 -0.98
N ALA A 138 3.62 -15.60 -1.71
CA ALA A 138 2.25 -15.58 -1.22
C ALA A 138 1.72 -17.01 -1.06
N THR A 139 0.77 -17.25 -0.15
CA THR A 139 0.20 -18.58 0.14
C THR A 139 -0.28 -19.31 -1.11
N ARG A 140 -0.79 -18.57 -2.11
CA ARG A 140 -1.31 -19.11 -3.38
C ARG A 140 -0.31 -19.12 -4.54
N SER A 141 0.97 -18.94 -4.26
CA SER A 141 2.04 -19.06 -5.27
C SER A 141 2.48 -20.51 -5.43
N LEU A 142 3.04 -20.87 -6.59
CA LEU A 142 3.52 -22.23 -6.86
C LEU A 142 4.57 -22.72 -5.84
N ALA A 143 5.34 -21.79 -5.26
CA ALA A 143 6.33 -22.02 -4.21
C ALA A 143 5.91 -21.41 -2.86
N GLY A 144 4.61 -21.15 -2.66
CA GLY A 144 4.08 -20.57 -1.42
C GLY A 144 3.99 -21.56 -0.28
N ASP A 145 4.32 -21.10 0.92
CA ASP A 145 4.11 -21.83 2.17
C ASP A 145 3.11 -21.05 3.04
N ALA A 146 2.03 -21.71 3.44
CA ALA A 146 0.92 -21.09 4.17
C ALA A 146 1.32 -20.65 5.58
N ASP A 147 2.22 -21.36 6.24
CA ASP A 147 2.66 -21.06 7.61
C ASP A 147 3.64 -19.87 7.60
N ILE A 148 4.55 -19.83 6.62
CA ILE A 148 5.46 -18.69 6.43
C ILE A 148 4.68 -17.43 6.05
N ALA A 149 3.76 -17.52 5.09
CA ALA A 149 2.95 -16.38 4.66
C ALA A 149 2.03 -15.85 5.78
N ALA A 150 1.45 -16.74 6.59
CA ALA A 150 0.66 -16.35 7.76
C ALA A 150 1.50 -15.69 8.87
N SER A 151 2.78 -16.05 9.00
CA SER A 151 3.68 -15.41 9.97
C SER A 151 4.14 -13.99 9.56
N LEU A 152 4.03 -13.66 8.27
CA LEU A 152 4.53 -12.41 7.68
C LEU A 152 3.43 -11.43 7.27
N SER A 153 2.17 -11.86 7.31
CA SER A 153 0.99 -11.05 6.97
C SER A 153 0.05 -10.92 8.16
N VAL A 154 -0.61 -9.77 8.31
CA VAL A 154 -1.61 -9.56 9.37
C VAL A 154 -2.86 -10.41 9.10
N ASN A 155 -3.17 -10.65 7.82
CA ASN A 155 -4.23 -11.54 7.39
C ASN A 155 -3.93 -12.09 5.99
N ARG A 156 -4.57 -13.22 5.63
CA ARG A 156 -4.46 -13.83 4.28
C ARG A 156 -4.92 -12.90 3.15
N THR A 157 -5.65 -11.84 3.50
CA THR A 157 -6.10 -10.78 2.59
C THR A 157 -5.13 -9.59 2.50
N GLU A 158 -3.96 -9.63 3.15
CA GLU A 158 -2.92 -8.59 3.13
C GLU A 158 -1.59 -9.12 2.56
N GLU A 159 -1.65 -10.11 1.66
CA GLU A 159 -0.48 -10.68 0.97
C GLU A 159 -0.06 -9.85 -0.28
N ASN A 160 -0.12 -8.52 -0.23
CA ASN A 160 0.19 -7.64 -1.37
C ASN A 160 1.69 -7.41 -1.61
N ALA A 161 2.53 -7.70 -0.62
CA ALA A 161 3.98 -7.50 -0.68
C ALA A 161 4.77 -8.74 -1.10
N PHE A 162 4.14 -9.88 -1.36
CA PHE A 162 4.84 -11.14 -1.66
C PHE A 162 5.24 -11.23 -3.14
N PHE A 163 6.44 -10.76 -3.46
CA PHE A 163 6.97 -10.77 -4.83
C PHE A 163 7.83 -12.00 -5.15
N GLY A 164 8.39 -12.65 -4.13
CA GLY A 164 9.34 -13.75 -4.26
C GLY A 164 10.75 -13.31 -4.66
N TRP A 165 11.76 -13.94 -4.06
CA TRP A 165 13.17 -13.65 -4.29
C TRP A 165 13.60 -13.71 -5.78
N PRO A 166 13.09 -14.60 -6.66
CA PRO A 166 13.54 -14.63 -8.06
C PRO A 166 13.17 -13.34 -8.81
N LEU A 167 11.96 -12.82 -8.54
CA LEU A 167 11.49 -11.58 -9.17
C LEU A 167 12.25 -10.37 -8.63
N ALA A 168 12.54 -10.35 -7.33
CA ALA A 168 13.37 -9.31 -6.72
C ALA A 168 14.78 -9.29 -7.31
N VAL A 169 15.43 -10.45 -7.44
CA VAL A 169 16.77 -10.56 -8.07
C VAL A 169 16.73 -10.12 -9.52
N LEU A 170 15.73 -10.56 -10.29
CA LEU A 170 15.57 -10.15 -11.69
C LEU A 170 15.41 -8.63 -11.81
N ALA A 171 14.58 -8.01 -10.97
CA ALA A 171 14.38 -6.57 -10.96
C ALA A 171 15.70 -5.83 -10.67
N VAL A 172 16.49 -6.29 -9.69
CA VAL A 172 17.81 -5.72 -9.39
C VAL A 172 18.76 -5.86 -10.58
N ILE A 173 18.82 -7.04 -11.21
CA ILE A 173 19.67 -7.28 -12.38
C ILE A 173 19.31 -6.31 -13.52
N LEU A 174 18.02 -6.14 -13.81
CA LEU A 174 17.54 -5.24 -14.86
C LEU A 174 17.90 -3.77 -14.55
N VAL A 175 17.68 -3.33 -13.30
CA VAL A 175 18.03 -1.97 -12.88
C VAL A 175 19.53 -1.71 -12.98
N VAL A 176 20.36 -2.66 -12.55
CA VAL A 176 21.83 -2.54 -12.62
C VAL A 176 22.33 -2.57 -14.07
N ARG A 177 21.84 -3.52 -14.88
CA ARG A 177 22.22 -3.67 -16.30
C ARG A 177 21.83 -2.46 -17.14
N MET A 178 20.66 -1.87 -16.88
CA MET A 178 20.10 -0.79 -17.69
C MET A 178 20.16 0.58 -16.97
N ARG A 179 21.05 0.71 -15.97
CA ARG A 179 21.24 1.93 -15.16
C ARG A 179 21.55 3.19 -15.96
N CYS A 180 22.09 3.06 -17.17
CA CYS A 180 22.38 4.20 -18.03
C CYS A 180 21.11 4.84 -18.63
N ARG A 181 19.95 4.17 -18.57
CA ARG A 181 18.69 4.71 -19.06
C ARG A 181 17.96 5.46 -17.93
N PRO A 182 17.62 6.75 -18.11
CA PRO A 182 16.94 7.54 -17.07
C PRO A 182 15.57 6.94 -16.69
N GLN A 183 14.87 6.32 -17.64
CA GLN A 183 13.59 5.65 -17.41
C GLN A 183 13.74 4.47 -16.43
N VAL A 184 14.81 3.68 -16.57
CA VAL A 184 15.06 2.53 -15.69
C VAL A 184 15.46 2.99 -14.29
N ARG A 185 16.26 4.05 -14.20
CA ARG A 185 16.60 4.67 -12.91
C ARG A 185 15.35 5.17 -12.19
N ALA A 186 14.44 5.83 -12.92
CA ALA A 186 13.17 6.30 -12.37
C ALA A 186 12.29 5.13 -11.91
N LEU A 187 12.15 4.06 -12.70
CA LEU A 187 11.41 2.86 -12.30
C LEU A 187 12.02 2.17 -11.08
N GLY A 188 13.36 2.05 -11.03
CA GLY A 188 14.07 1.49 -9.88
C GLY A 188 13.86 2.33 -8.62
N PHE A 189 13.91 3.66 -8.74
CA PHE A 189 13.57 4.58 -7.66
C PHE A 189 12.13 4.42 -7.20
N THR A 190 11.15 4.38 -8.11
CA THR A 190 9.74 4.19 -7.78
C THR A 190 9.51 2.87 -7.04
N ALA A 191 10.12 1.78 -7.50
CA ALA A 191 10.01 0.47 -6.85
C ALA A 191 10.60 0.49 -5.44
N LEU A 192 11.79 1.09 -5.27
CA LEU A 192 12.45 1.22 -3.98
C LEU A 192 11.64 2.13 -3.02
N ALA A 193 11.19 3.28 -3.50
CA ALA A 193 10.41 4.22 -2.70
C ALA A 193 9.06 3.59 -2.28
N ALA A 194 8.37 2.90 -3.19
CA ALA A 194 7.15 2.16 -2.87
C ALA A 194 7.40 1.05 -1.84
N ALA A 195 8.49 0.28 -1.99
CA ALA A 195 8.87 -0.75 -1.02
C ALA A 195 9.13 -0.13 0.36
N VAL A 196 9.88 0.97 0.44
CA VAL A 196 10.15 1.68 1.71
C VAL A 196 8.86 2.18 2.32
N LEU A 197 8.01 2.90 1.57
CA LEU A 197 6.74 3.42 2.06
C LEU A 197 5.79 2.32 2.52
N SER A 198 5.88 1.13 1.93
CA SER A 198 5.07 -0.05 2.29
C SER A 198 5.45 -0.66 3.65
N LEU A 199 6.65 -0.40 4.17
CA LEU A 199 7.10 -0.90 5.48
C LEU A 199 6.36 -0.26 6.68
N GLY A 200 5.58 0.80 6.45
CA GLY A 200 4.68 1.33 7.48
C GLY A 200 5.36 2.15 8.59
N GLN A 201 4.75 2.14 9.78
CA GLN A 201 5.19 2.98 10.91
C GLN A 201 6.34 2.37 11.70
N ASN A 202 6.43 1.05 11.75
CA ASN A 202 7.47 0.31 12.47
C ASN A 202 7.97 -0.83 11.60
N ILE A 203 9.29 -0.92 11.45
CA ILE A 203 9.97 -1.96 10.68
C ILE A 203 10.43 -3.03 11.68
N PRO A 204 9.81 -4.22 11.70
CA PRO A 204 10.28 -5.32 12.53
C PRO A 204 11.63 -5.82 12.00
N LEU A 205 12.61 -5.91 12.90
CA LEU A 205 13.94 -6.45 12.58
C LEU A 205 13.85 -7.98 12.49
N PRO A 206 14.20 -8.60 11.35
CA PRO A 206 14.18 -10.05 11.20
C PRO A 206 14.97 -10.75 12.32
N GLY A 207 14.37 -11.72 13.00
CA GLY A 207 15.02 -12.50 14.05
C GLY A 207 15.15 -11.81 15.42
N THR A 208 14.51 -10.65 15.65
CA THR A 208 14.48 -10.00 16.97
C THR A 208 13.11 -9.40 17.29
N ASP A 209 12.77 -9.25 18.57
CA ASP A 209 11.55 -8.55 19.03
C ASP A 209 11.64 -7.02 18.93
N ARG A 210 12.67 -6.47 18.27
CA ARG A 210 12.91 -5.04 18.16
C ARG A 210 12.31 -4.48 16.87
N THR A 211 11.81 -3.26 16.95
CA THR A 211 11.28 -2.50 15.82
C THR A 211 12.10 -1.23 15.60
N LEU A 212 12.35 -0.90 14.33
CA LEU A 212 12.90 0.39 13.92
C LEU A 212 11.77 1.33 13.50
N PRO A 213 11.92 2.65 13.69
CA PRO A 213 10.95 3.61 13.18
C PRO A 213 10.91 3.55 11.64
N GLY A 214 9.74 3.26 11.10
CA GLY A 214 9.49 3.27 9.65
C GLY A 214 9.30 4.68 9.09
N PRO A 215 9.17 4.84 7.77
CA PRO A 215 9.05 6.15 7.11
C PRO A 215 7.87 7.00 7.63
N TRP A 216 6.82 6.35 8.14
CA TRP A 216 5.64 7.02 8.67
C TRP A 216 5.72 7.33 10.17
N ALA A 217 6.79 6.90 10.87
CA ALA A 217 6.92 7.06 12.32
C ALA A 217 6.83 8.52 12.80
N ARG A 218 7.30 9.46 11.98
CA ARG A 218 7.25 10.90 12.32
C ARG A 218 5.83 11.47 12.28
N TRP A 219 4.97 10.93 11.43
CA TRP A 219 3.57 11.34 11.27
C TRP A 219 2.65 10.61 12.24
N ALA A 220 3.01 9.37 12.60
CA ALA A 220 2.31 8.57 13.61
C ALA A 220 2.35 9.20 15.02
N ARG A 221 3.45 9.89 15.37
CA ARG A 221 3.60 10.55 16.67
C ARG A 221 2.53 11.61 16.96
N ASN A 222 1.95 12.21 15.93
CA ASN A 222 0.92 13.23 16.08
C ASN A 222 -0.49 12.65 16.22
N TRP A 223 -0.66 11.34 15.97
CA TRP A 223 -1.92 10.60 16.09
C TRP A 223 -2.04 9.79 17.39
N ALA A 224 -0.95 9.67 18.15
CA ALA A 224 -0.98 9.04 19.46
C ALA A 224 -1.80 9.92 20.43
N ALA A 225 -3.09 9.61 20.55
CA ALA A 225 -3.89 10.09 21.66
C ALA A 225 -3.16 9.77 22.98
N PRO A 226 -3.17 10.66 23.98
CA PRO A 226 -2.55 10.42 25.27
C PRO A 226 -3.29 9.29 26.00
N GLY A 227 -2.85 8.04 25.80
CA GLY A 227 -3.53 6.87 26.37
C GLY A 227 -2.78 5.54 26.32
N SER A 228 -1.58 5.45 25.73
CA SER A 228 -0.83 4.20 25.58
C SER A 228 -0.15 3.69 26.86
N ALA A 229 -0.59 4.12 28.04
CA ALA A 229 -0.15 3.57 29.32
C ALA A 229 -0.90 2.28 29.75
N SER A 230 -1.92 1.86 29.00
CA SER A 230 -2.83 0.77 29.42
C SER A 230 -2.35 -0.66 29.08
N SER A 231 -1.33 -0.85 28.24
CA SER A 231 -0.86 -2.19 27.84
C SER A 231 -0.16 -2.98 28.97
N ARG A 232 0.27 -2.30 30.05
CA ARG A 232 0.78 -2.96 31.27
C ARG A 232 -0.34 -3.52 32.16
N ARG A 233 -1.58 -3.01 32.05
CA ARG A 233 -2.69 -3.40 32.95
C ARG A 233 -3.29 -4.76 32.58
N TRP A 234 -3.37 -5.09 31.29
CA TRP A 234 -3.93 -6.36 30.82
C TRP A 234 -3.08 -7.60 31.17
N ARG A 235 -1.76 -7.44 31.31
CA ARG A 235 -0.87 -8.55 31.70
C ARG A 235 -1.00 -8.90 33.19
N VAL A 236 -1.39 -7.93 34.03
CA VAL A 236 -1.62 -8.17 35.47
C VAL A 236 -2.99 -8.82 35.70
N GLN A 237 -4.01 -8.49 34.90
CA GLN A 237 -5.34 -9.07 35.03
C GLN A 237 -5.46 -10.49 34.41
N ALA A 238 -4.70 -10.80 33.35
CA ALA A 238 -4.67 -12.15 32.79
C ALA A 238 -3.92 -13.18 33.66
N GLY A 239 -3.12 -12.74 34.63
CA GLY A 239 -2.40 -13.61 35.57
C GLY A 239 -3.17 -14.00 36.84
N GLN A 240 -4.39 -13.48 37.06
CA GLN A 240 -5.15 -13.70 38.30
C GLN A 240 -6.28 -14.73 38.20
N ASN A 241 -6.56 -15.28 37.00
CA ASN A 241 -7.63 -16.27 36.80
C ASN A 241 -7.11 -17.63 36.33
N VAL A 242 -6.16 -18.20 37.07
CA VAL A 242 -5.90 -19.65 37.03
C VAL A 242 -6.57 -20.27 38.26
N PRO A 243 -7.67 -21.03 38.13
CA PRO A 243 -8.24 -21.74 39.26
C PRO A 243 -7.30 -22.88 39.65
N ASP A 244 -6.88 -22.84 40.91
CA ASP A 244 -5.97 -23.76 41.58
C ASP A 244 -6.54 -25.18 41.60
N ARG A 245 -6.21 -26.00 40.58
CA ARG A 245 -6.50 -27.44 40.60
C ARG A 245 -5.33 -28.17 41.26
N GLY A 246 -5.40 -28.20 42.59
CA GLY A 246 -5.25 -29.43 43.34
C GLY A 246 -4.17 -29.45 44.43
N ARG A 247 -4.58 -29.61 45.70
CA ARG A 247 -4.11 -30.70 46.57
C ARG A 247 -4.89 -30.84 47.90
N SER A 248 -5.45 -32.04 48.08
CA SER A 248 -5.67 -32.84 49.31
C SER A 248 -6.28 -32.25 50.58
N LYS A 249 -7.24 -32.99 51.16
CA LYS A 249 -7.04 -33.60 52.50
C LYS A 249 -7.96 -34.82 52.71
N SER A 250 -7.32 -35.85 53.25
CA SER A 250 -7.81 -37.16 53.68
C SER A 250 -8.46 -37.09 55.08
N SER A 251 -9.09 -38.20 55.47
CA SER A 251 -9.57 -38.64 56.80
C SER A 251 -11.02 -38.30 57.15
N ALA A 252 -11.81 -39.12 57.86
CA ALA A 252 -11.87 -40.56 58.18
C ALA A 252 -13.17 -40.75 59.03
N HIS A 253 -13.84 -41.92 58.94
CA HIS A 253 -14.80 -42.50 59.92
C HIS A 253 -16.07 -41.67 60.28
N THR A 254 -17.28 -42.15 60.59
CA THR A 254 -17.95 -43.40 61.02
C THR A 254 -19.46 -43.09 60.80
N GLY A 255 -20.40 -43.99 60.50
CA GLY A 255 -20.77 -45.20 61.21
C GLY A 255 -22.23 -45.59 60.87
N CYS A 256 -22.51 -46.88 61.12
CA CYS A 256 -23.79 -47.61 61.21
C CYS A 256 -24.89 -47.36 60.17
#